data_AF-A0A7S3BIM7-F1
#
_entry.id   AF-A0A7S3BIM7-F1
#
_cell.length_a   1.000
_cell.length_b   1.000
_cell.length_c   1.000
_cell.angle_alpha   90.00
_cell.angle_beta   90.00
_cell.angle_gamma   90.00
#
_symmetry.space_group_name_H-M   'P 1'
#
loop_
_entity.id
_entity.type
_entity.pdbx_description
1 polymer ?
#
loop_
_entity_poly.entity_id
_entity_poly.type
_entity_poly.pdbx_seq_one_letter_code
_entity_poly.pdbx_strand_id
1 'polypeptide(L)'
;MSCTQAARGGVVARRAAPAVRARRAARRCVARASDGSGIDVTDLGDGTYDVDIEKPVPIKFCRGNDGGCYIKELKPSPRSDLADFAVGDKVVKISASFGSEVWDAENYGQVMFAMKTRNGDVYMQFRKCNGDLTAIEAVSEDAAHQRERNSGNYGEGTKELQLNNYQRLKELEKERAEMFNEALGYFRESDFRKSLETFEDVIGLEPPNYMGDDFSRYTLEYKLSHYNVACCYGKLGEEGPGLEALRVAFDAGFEDYKKVRSDPNLAGVRSGPDFDKVMDMYDEPIINGSAIRALKKLFS
;
A
#
# COMPACT_ATOMS: atom_id res chain seq x y z
N MET A 1 -44.39 -44.65 -46.51
CA MET A 1 -44.61 -43.52 -47.44
C MET A 1 -43.71 -42.39 -46.96
N SER A 2 -42.43 -42.34 -47.36
CA SER A 2 -41.87 -41.83 -48.62
C SER A 2 -42.00 -40.31 -48.79
N CYS A 3 -40.86 -39.72 -49.21
CA CYS A 3 -40.63 -38.40 -49.81
C CYS A 3 -40.71 -37.15 -48.91
N THR A 4 -39.98 -36.04 -49.11
CA THR A 4 -38.77 -35.65 -49.87
C THR A 4 -38.55 -34.16 -49.54
N GLN A 5 -37.32 -33.76 -49.20
CA GLN A 5 -36.59 -32.53 -49.56
C GLN A 5 -37.35 -31.23 -49.94
N ALA A 6 -36.98 -30.07 -49.35
CA ALA A 6 -36.13 -29.04 -50.01
C ALA A 6 -36.18 -27.65 -49.33
N ALA A 7 -35.07 -26.91 -49.52
CA ALA A 7 -34.61 -25.68 -48.90
C ALA A 7 -35.35 -24.36 -49.22
N ARG A 8 -35.09 -23.34 -48.39
CA ARG A 8 -34.73 -21.90 -48.66
C ARG A 8 -35.27 -21.06 -47.49
N GLY A 9 -34.53 -20.24 -46.76
CA GLY A 9 -33.57 -19.22 -47.16
C GLY A 9 -34.10 -17.88 -46.62
N GLY A 10 -33.50 -17.32 -45.57
CA GLY A 10 -33.96 -16.08 -44.94
C GLY A 10 -32.98 -15.55 -43.90
N VAL A 11 -31.97 -14.81 -44.36
CA VAL A 11 -30.95 -14.15 -43.55
C VAL A 11 -31.52 -12.83 -43.01
N VAL A 12 -31.62 -12.70 -41.69
CA VAL A 12 -31.91 -11.40 -41.03
C VAL A 12 -30.60 -10.65 -40.86
N ALA A 13 -30.46 -9.56 -41.59
CA ALA A 13 -29.29 -8.69 -41.59
C ALA A 13 -29.13 -7.96 -40.24
N ARG A 14 -28.08 -8.29 -39.48
CA ARG A 14 -27.55 -7.39 -38.44
C ARG A 14 -26.71 -6.32 -39.12
N ARG A 15 -27.14 -5.05 -39.00
CA ARG A 15 -26.34 -3.88 -39.38
C ARG A 15 -25.06 -3.85 -38.52
N ALA A 16 -23.92 -4.12 -39.14
CA ALA A 16 -22.61 -3.91 -38.56
C ALA A 16 -22.25 -2.41 -38.64
N ALA A 17 -21.83 -1.84 -37.51
CA ALA A 17 -21.20 -0.54 -37.46
C ALA A 17 -19.85 -0.56 -38.23
N PRO A 18 -19.43 0.53 -38.87
CA PRO A 18 -18.20 0.55 -39.65
C PRO A 18 -16.98 0.41 -38.73
N ALA A 19 -16.21 -0.66 -38.93
CA ALA A 19 -14.90 -0.84 -38.33
C ALA A 19 -13.97 0.25 -38.88
N VAL A 20 -13.67 1.26 -38.07
CA VAL A 20 -12.60 2.21 -38.33
C VAL A 20 -11.29 1.44 -38.23
N ARG A 21 -10.74 1.08 -39.39
CA ARG A 21 -9.42 0.49 -39.56
C ARG A 21 -8.38 1.53 -39.13
N ALA A 22 -8.00 1.52 -37.85
CA ALA A 22 -6.81 2.21 -37.40
C ALA A 22 -5.61 1.60 -38.14
N ARG A 23 -5.06 2.34 -39.10
CA ARG A 23 -3.76 2.02 -39.70
C ARG A 23 -2.70 2.18 -38.63
N ARG A 24 -2.42 1.11 -37.89
CA ARG A 24 -1.24 1.02 -37.02
C ARG A 24 -0.03 0.97 -37.94
N ALA A 25 0.55 2.13 -38.23
CA ALA A 25 1.83 2.21 -38.90
C ALA A 25 2.87 1.60 -37.95
N ALA A 26 3.19 0.32 -38.16
CA ALA A 26 4.33 -0.31 -37.53
C ALA A 26 5.59 0.38 -38.04
N ARG A 27 6.13 1.32 -37.27
CA ARG A 27 7.48 1.83 -37.52
C ARG A 27 8.45 0.72 -37.12
N ARG A 28 9.05 0.12 -38.14
CA ARG A 28 10.21 -0.78 -38.03
C ARG A 28 11.33 0.03 -37.40
N CYS A 29 11.83 -0.42 -36.25
CA CYS A 29 13.10 0.02 -35.71
C CYS A 29 14.16 -0.37 -36.75
N VAL A 30 14.64 0.61 -37.50
CA VAL A 30 15.74 0.36 -38.43
C VAL A 30 16.99 0.31 -37.57
N ALA A 31 17.44 -0.89 -37.24
CA ALA A 31 18.81 -1.08 -36.78
C ALA A 31 19.73 -0.66 -37.93
N ARG A 32 20.24 0.58 -37.88
CA ARG A 32 21.33 1.05 -38.73
C ARG A 32 22.62 0.90 -37.94
N ALA A 33 23.64 0.38 -38.61
CA ALA A 33 24.99 0.32 -38.08
C ALA A 33 25.45 1.74 -37.73
N SER A 34 25.80 1.95 -36.46
CA SER A 34 26.28 3.21 -35.92
C SER A 34 27.77 3.37 -36.24
N ASP A 35 28.07 4.05 -37.35
CA ASP A 35 29.34 4.73 -37.52
C ASP A 35 29.14 6.19 -37.13
N GLY A 36 29.37 6.50 -35.85
CA GLY A 36 29.38 7.88 -35.37
C GLY A 36 28.85 8.03 -33.94
N SER A 37 29.74 8.40 -33.03
CA SER A 37 29.41 8.90 -31.69
C SER A 37 28.49 10.12 -31.76
N GLY A 38 27.28 10.03 -31.20
CA GLY A 38 26.35 11.16 -31.10
C GLY A 38 25.07 10.75 -30.38
N ILE A 39 24.47 11.68 -29.65
CA ILE A 39 23.08 11.55 -29.19
C ILE A 39 22.24 11.93 -30.40
N ASP A 40 21.53 10.99 -31.02
CA ASP A 40 20.71 11.29 -32.20
C ASP A 40 19.36 11.85 -31.74
N VAL A 41 19.13 13.14 -31.99
CA VAL A 41 17.92 13.86 -31.61
C VAL A 41 17.09 14.14 -32.86
N THR A 42 15.86 13.62 -32.93
CA THR A 42 14.92 13.99 -34.00
C THR A 42 13.80 14.88 -33.44
N ASP A 43 13.71 16.12 -33.94
CA ASP A 43 12.55 16.98 -33.66
C ASP A 43 11.33 16.50 -34.47
N LEU A 44 10.22 16.22 -33.79
CA LEU A 44 8.99 15.70 -34.40
C LEU A 44 7.99 16.80 -34.76
N GLY A 45 8.31 18.07 -34.49
CA GLY A 45 7.56 19.25 -34.95
C GLY A 45 6.25 19.53 -34.20
N ASP A 46 5.93 18.75 -33.16
CA ASP A 46 4.76 18.88 -32.29
C ASP A 46 5.12 19.29 -30.85
N GLY A 47 6.34 19.80 -30.65
CA GLY A 47 6.90 20.07 -29.32
C GLY A 47 7.45 18.82 -28.64
N THR A 48 7.54 17.67 -29.33
CA THR A 48 8.26 16.50 -28.87
C THR A 48 9.52 16.23 -29.68
N TYR A 49 10.50 15.60 -29.05
CA TYR A 49 11.72 15.13 -29.69
C TYR A 49 12.04 13.71 -29.20
N ASP A 50 12.56 12.88 -30.09
CA ASP A 50 13.04 11.54 -29.73
C ASP A 50 14.56 11.50 -29.63
N VAL A 51 15.04 10.58 -28.78
CA VAL A 51 16.46 10.42 -28.50
C VAL A 51 16.79 8.96 -28.23
N ASP A 52 17.85 8.48 -28.86
CA ASP A 52 18.56 7.27 -28.46
C ASP A 52 19.80 7.61 -27.61
N ILE A 53 19.78 7.24 -26.33
CA ILE A 53 20.86 7.57 -25.38
C ILE A 53 21.66 6.32 -25.02
N GLU A 54 22.96 6.33 -25.32
CA GLU A 54 23.90 5.30 -24.85
C GLU A 54 24.09 5.39 -23.33
N LYS A 55 24.22 4.23 -22.67
CA LYS A 55 24.58 4.20 -21.24
C LYS A 55 26.07 4.53 -21.06
N PRO A 56 26.44 5.34 -20.04
CA PRO A 56 25.60 5.83 -18.95
C PRO A 56 24.78 7.08 -19.33
N VAL A 57 23.49 7.06 -18.99
CA VAL A 57 22.57 8.19 -19.25
C VAL A 57 23.02 9.42 -18.45
N PRO A 58 23.40 10.53 -19.10
CA PRO A 58 23.92 11.74 -18.44
C PRO A 58 22.81 12.65 -17.88
N ILE A 59 21.58 12.15 -17.75
CA ILE A 59 20.40 12.90 -17.34
C ILE A 59 19.90 12.37 -16.00
N LYS A 60 19.60 13.27 -15.07
CA LYS A 60 18.97 12.94 -13.80
C LYS A 60 17.49 13.28 -13.86
N PHE A 61 16.65 12.29 -13.55
CA PHE A 61 15.20 12.44 -13.58
C PHE A 61 14.63 12.71 -12.18
N CYS A 62 13.42 13.27 -12.14
CA CYS A 62 12.59 13.36 -10.94
C CYS A 62 11.13 13.01 -11.22
N ARG A 63 10.41 12.65 -10.15
CA ARG A 63 8.97 12.45 -10.17
C ARG A 63 8.26 13.79 -10.01
N GLY A 64 7.39 14.14 -10.94
CA GLY A 64 6.50 15.29 -10.80
C GLY A 64 5.27 14.97 -9.95
N ASN A 65 4.52 15.99 -9.55
CA ASN A 65 3.30 15.86 -8.75
C ASN A 65 2.22 15.03 -9.48
N ASP A 66 2.18 15.10 -10.80
CA ASP A 66 1.29 14.30 -11.65
C ASP A 66 1.74 12.83 -11.80
N GLY A 67 2.81 12.41 -11.11
CA GLY A 67 3.39 11.08 -11.21
C GLY A 67 4.30 10.88 -12.43
N GLY A 68 4.41 11.87 -13.32
CA GLY A 68 5.24 11.83 -14.51
C GLY A 68 6.74 11.90 -14.23
N CYS A 69 7.55 11.64 -15.26
CA CYS A 69 9.00 11.67 -15.21
C CYS A 69 9.54 12.93 -15.93
N TYR A 70 10.34 13.72 -15.23
CA TYR A 70 10.86 15.00 -15.73
C TYR A 70 12.39 15.08 -15.62
N ILE A 71 13.03 15.86 -16.48
CA ILE A 71 14.46 16.17 -16.39
C ILE A 71 14.70 17.14 -15.24
N LYS A 72 15.51 16.73 -14.26
CA LYS A 72 15.90 17.54 -13.09
C LYS A 72 17.25 18.23 -13.27
N GLU A 73 18.21 17.52 -13.82
CA GLU A 73 19.60 17.97 -13.89
C GLU A 73 20.31 17.27 -15.06
N LEU A 74 21.06 18.02 -15.83
CA LEU A 74 21.89 17.52 -16.92
C LEU A 74 23.34 17.47 -16.43
N LYS A 75 23.94 16.28 -16.41
CA LYS A 75 25.36 16.15 -16.07
C LYS A 75 26.20 16.49 -17.30
N PRO A 76 27.27 17.29 -17.16
CA PRO A 76 28.18 17.54 -18.27
C PRO A 76 28.84 16.22 -18.69
N SER A 77 28.55 15.77 -19.91
CA SER A 77 29.18 14.61 -20.54
C SER A 77 30.25 15.09 -21.53
N PRO A 78 31.45 14.48 -21.57
CA PRO A 78 32.47 14.79 -22.57
C PRO A 78 32.06 14.40 -24.01
N ARG A 79 30.93 13.68 -24.16
CA ARG A 79 30.29 13.36 -25.44
C ARG A 79 29.11 14.33 -25.59
N SER A 80 29.38 15.49 -26.16
CA SER A 80 28.44 16.60 -26.27
C SER A 80 27.43 16.37 -27.38
N ASP A 81 26.14 16.37 -27.03
CA ASP A 81 24.98 16.91 -27.77
C ASP A 81 23.81 17.11 -26.78
N LEU A 82 24.10 17.60 -25.57
CA LEU A 82 23.08 17.86 -24.52
C LEU A 82 22.34 19.20 -24.75
N ALA A 83 22.63 19.92 -25.84
CA ALA A 83 22.15 21.27 -26.11
C ALA A 83 20.62 21.32 -26.35
N ASP A 84 20.00 20.20 -26.71
CA ASP A 84 18.58 20.11 -27.02
C ASP A 84 17.70 19.75 -25.81
N PHE A 85 18.29 19.36 -24.68
CA PHE A 85 17.55 19.05 -23.46
C PHE A 85 17.37 20.29 -22.59
N ALA A 86 16.14 20.57 -22.17
CA ALA A 86 15.86 21.56 -21.15
C ALA A 86 15.48 20.90 -19.82
N VAL A 87 15.94 21.49 -18.71
CA VAL A 87 15.44 21.11 -17.37
C VAL A 87 13.95 21.39 -17.33
N GLY A 88 13.16 20.42 -16.87
CA GLY A 88 11.70 20.47 -16.88
C GLY A 88 11.04 19.68 -18.01
N ASP A 89 11.77 19.21 -19.03
CA ASP A 89 11.16 18.40 -20.09
C ASP A 89 10.61 17.06 -19.57
N LYS A 90 9.44 16.65 -20.10
CA LYS A 90 8.72 15.45 -19.66
C LYS A 90 9.00 14.25 -20.57
N VAL A 91 9.29 13.09 -19.98
CA VAL A 91 9.35 11.83 -20.73
C VAL A 91 7.93 11.37 -21.07
N VAL A 92 7.63 11.22 -22.35
CA VAL A 92 6.33 10.76 -22.86
C VAL A 92 6.38 9.30 -23.27
N LYS A 93 7.52 8.81 -23.77
CA LYS A 93 7.70 7.40 -24.14
C LYS A 93 9.08 6.89 -23.80
N ILE A 94 9.18 5.58 -23.57
CA ILE A 94 10.44 4.89 -23.30
C ILE A 94 10.48 3.51 -23.97
N SER A 95 11.66 3.10 -24.44
CA SER A 95 11.88 1.72 -24.88
C SER A 95 11.66 0.71 -23.76
N ALA A 96 11.08 -0.44 -24.10
CA ALA A 96 10.97 -1.59 -23.21
C ALA A 96 12.34 -2.08 -22.72
N SER A 97 12.36 -2.75 -21.57
CA SER A 97 13.57 -3.43 -21.07
C SER A 97 14.11 -4.49 -22.04
N PHE A 98 13.22 -5.17 -22.76
CA PHE A 98 13.56 -6.23 -23.71
C PHE A 98 12.87 -5.99 -25.05
N GLY A 99 13.62 -6.18 -26.14
CA GLY A 99 13.12 -5.98 -27.49
C GLY A 99 13.15 -4.53 -27.97
N SER A 100 12.46 -4.30 -29.09
CA SER A 100 12.45 -3.02 -29.81
C SER A 100 11.15 -2.25 -29.63
N GLU A 101 10.33 -2.64 -28.66
CA GLU A 101 9.05 -1.98 -28.38
C GLU A 101 9.24 -0.69 -27.60
N VAL A 102 8.37 0.29 -27.87
CA VAL A 102 8.34 1.58 -27.19
C VAL A 102 6.97 1.73 -26.52
N TRP A 103 7.00 2.08 -25.24
CA TRP A 103 5.84 2.18 -24.36
C TRP A 103 5.60 3.62 -23.96
N ASP A 104 4.35 3.97 -23.65
CA ASP A 104 4.04 5.27 -23.05
C ASP A 104 4.61 5.33 -21.62
N ALA A 105 5.21 6.45 -21.28
CA ALA A 105 5.81 6.71 -19.97
C ALA A 105 4.73 7.20 -18.99
N GLU A 106 3.97 6.25 -18.44
CA GLU A 106 2.82 6.54 -17.58
C GLU A 106 3.23 7.09 -16.21
N ASN A 107 4.34 6.62 -15.65
CA ASN A 107 4.83 7.05 -14.36
C ASN A 107 6.35 6.99 -14.22
N TYR A 108 6.91 7.77 -13.27
CA TYR A 108 8.35 7.82 -12.99
C TYR A 108 8.98 6.45 -12.69
N GLY A 109 8.28 5.58 -11.96
CA GLY A 109 8.79 4.25 -11.60
C GLY A 109 9.05 3.37 -12.82
N GLN A 110 8.11 3.37 -13.77
CA GLN A 110 8.21 2.62 -15.02
C GLN A 110 9.42 3.08 -15.85
N VAL A 111 9.62 4.40 -15.97
CA VAL A 111 10.75 4.98 -16.72
C VAL A 111 12.08 4.56 -16.09
N MET A 112 12.21 4.68 -14.77
CA MET A 112 13.43 4.30 -14.05
C MET A 112 13.70 2.80 -14.12
N PHE A 113 12.66 1.97 -14.04
CA PHE A 113 12.79 0.51 -14.15
C PHE A 113 13.27 0.09 -15.54
N ALA A 114 12.65 0.63 -16.60
CA ALA A 114 13.05 0.36 -17.97
C ALA A 114 14.50 0.79 -18.23
N MET A 115 14.87 1.99 -17.79
CA MET A 115 16.24 2.49 -17.91
C MET A 115 17.25 1.60 -17.17
N LYS A 116 16.92 1.13 -15.96
CA LYS A 116 17.83 0.30 -15.16
C LYS A 116 18.02 -1.10 -15.74
N THR A 117 16.97 -1.69 -16.30
CA THR A 117 16.95 -3.10 -16.72
C THR A 117 17.26 -3.34 -18.20
N ARG A 118 17.18 -2.31 -19.05
CA ARG A 118 17.48 -2.42 -20.48
C ARG A 118 18.97 -2.63 -20.76
N ASN A 119 19.32 -3.51 -21.69
CA ASN A 119 20.69 -3.67 -22.17
C ASN A 119 20.88 -2.89 -23.48
N GLY A 120 21.93 -2.07 -23.57
CA GLY A 120 22.20 -1.18 -24.71
C GLY A 120 21.52 0.19 -24.58
N ASP A 121 21.28 0.82 -25.73
CA ASP A 121 20.85 2.20 -25.84
C ASP A 121 19.38 2.36 -25.48
N VAL A 122 19.06 3.43 -24.76
CA VAL A 122 17.73 3.71 -24.24
C VAL A 122 17.06 4.75 -25.13
N TYR A 123 16.02 4.33 -25.84
CA TYR A 123 15.18 5.25 -26.59
C TYR A 123 14.21 5.95 -25.63
N MET A 124 14.10 7.27 -25.74
CA MET A 124 13.12 8.08 -25.04
C MET A 124 12.51 9.11 -25.98
N GLN A 125 11.24 9.44 -25.77
CA GLN A 125 10.59 10.59 -26.38
C GLN A 125 10.29 11.62 -25.29
N PHE A 126 10.74 12.85 -25.49
CA PHE A 126 10.53 13.97 -24.59
C PHE A 126 9.50 14.94 -25.16
N ARG A 127 8.78 15.62 -24.28
CA ARG A 127 7.98 16.81 -24.58
C ARG A 127 8.70 18.03 -24.02
N LYS A 128 8.95 19.01 -24.89
CA LYS A 128 9.52 20.32 -24.52
C LYS A 128 8.55 21.02 -23.59
N CYS A 129 9.00 21.33 -22.39
CA CYS A 129 8.22 22.08 -21.39
C CYS A 129 8.67 23.54 -21.29
N ASN A 130 9.65 23.98 -22.10
CA ASN A 130 10.14 25.37 -22.17
C ASN A 130 10.46 26.00 -20.79
N GLY A 131 10.92 25.20 -19.83
CA GLY A 131 11.22 25.66 -18.47
C GLY A 131 9.99 25.82 -17.56
N ASP A 132 8.83 25.30 -17.94
CA ASP A 132 7.67 25.17 -17.05
C ASP A 132 7.96 24.10 -15.99
N LEU A 133 8.32 24.57 -14.80
CA LEU A 133 8.63 23.72 -13.65
C LEU A 133 7.41 23.48 -12.76
N THR A 134 6.20 23.91 -13.12
CA THR A 134 5.01 23.81 -12.25
C THR A 134 4.70 22.39 -11.77
N ALA A 135 4.97 21.37 -12.60
CA ALA A 135 4.81 19.96 -12.24
C ALA A 135 5.88 19.44 -11.24
N ILE A 136 6.99 20.16 -11.09
CA ILE A 136 8.15 19.85 -10.23
C ILE A 136 8.20 20.78 -8.99
N GLU A 137 7.75 22.04 -9.15
CA GLU A 137 7.75 23.14 -8.19
C GLU A 137 6.42 23.27 -7.42
N ALA A 138 5.74 22.16 -7.16
CA ALA A 138 5.00 22.10 -5.92
C ALA A 138 6.03 21.91 -4.81
N VAL A 139 6.39 23.01 -4.14
CA VAL A 139 7.03 22.96 -2.83
C VAL A 139 6.01 22.27 -1.92
N SER A 140 6.05 20.93 -1.87
CA SER A 140 5.36 20.25 -0.80
C SER A 140 5.93 20.80 0.49
N GLU A 141 5.07 21.14 1.43
CA GLU A 141 5.51 21.58 2.77
C GLU A 141 6.54 20.58 3.32
N ASP A 142 6.41 19.29 2.99
CA ASP A 142 7.38 18.23 3.25
C ASP A 142 8.81 18.54 2.77
N ALA A 143 8.98 19.11 1.58
CA ALA A 143 10.29 19.44 1.01
C ALA A 143 10.93 20.66 1.71
N ALA A 144 10.13 21.62 2.17
CA ALA A 144 10.61 22.73 2.99
C ALA A 144 11.05 22.24 4.38
N HIS A 145 10.22 21.44 5.05
CA HIS A 145 10.53 20.84 6.35
C HIS A 145 11.72 19.87 6.30
N GLN A 146 11.94 19.19 5.17
CA GLN A 146 13.10 18.31 5.00
C GLN A 146 14.39 19.10 4.76
N ARG A 147 14.33 20.27 4.10
CA ARG A 147 15.46 21.20 3.99
C ARG A 147 15.81 21.85 5.33
N GLU A 148 14.82 22.21 6.14
CA GLU A 148 15.04 22.74 7.49
C GLU A 148 15.67 21.70 8.43
N ARG A 149 15.18 20.45 8.40
CA ARG A 149 15.80 19.34 9.15
C ARG A 149 17.25 19.07 8.72
N ASN A 150 17.53 19.12 7.42
CA ASN A 150 18.87 18.86 6.89
C ASN A 150 19.84 20.02 7.11
N SER A 151 19.36 21.24 7.37
CA SER A 151 20.21 22.41 7.61
C SER A 151 20.65 22.58 9.06
N GLY A 152 20.13 21.73 9.97
CA GLY A 152 20.41 21.81 11.41
C GLY A 152 19.79 23.03 12.10
N ASN A 153 19.00 23.83 11.38
CA ASN A 153 18.25 24.95 11.91
C ASN A 153 16.80 24.50 12.19
N TYR A 154 16.50 24.19 13.45
CA TYR A 154 15.12 23.93 13.90
C TYR A 154 14.33 25.24 13.91
N GLY A 155 13.90 25.67 12.73
CA GLY A 155 13.06 26.85 12.54
C GLY A 155 11.69 26.71 13.20
N GLU A 156 10.98 27.85 13.27
CA GLU A 156 9.63 27.97 13.84
C GLU A 156 8.62 26.98 13.20
N GLY A 157 8.75 26.74 11.89
CA GLY A 157 7.92 25.76 11.15
C GLY A 157 8.11 24.31 11.58
N THR A 158 9.36 23.85 11.80
CA THR A 158 9.57 22.48 12.33
C THR A 158 8.97 22.25 13.72
N LYS A 159 8.97 23.28 14.57
CA LYS A 159 8.35 23.20 15.91
C LYS A 159 6.83 23.19 15.82
N GLU A 160 6.26 24.00 14.93
CA GLU A 160 4.82 24.03 14.67
C GLU A 160 4.33 22.68 14.11
N LEU A 161 5.04 22.08 13.14
CA LEU A 161 4.70 20.76 12.62
C LEU A 161 4.78 19.67 13.70
N GLN A 162 5.80 19.71 14.57
CA GLN A 162 5.90 18.80 15.71
C GLN A 162 4.74 18.98 16.69
N LEU A 163 4.37 20.23 16.99
CA LEU A 163 3.26 20.55 17.87
C LEU A 163 1.94 20.05 17.28
N ASN A 164 1.69 20.28 15.99
CA ASN A 164 0.50 19.83 15.29
C ASN A 164 0.43 18.30 15.23
N ASN A 165 1.55 17.62 14.95
CA ASN A 165 1.62 16.16 14.99
C ASN A 165 1.36 15.61 16.41
N TYR A 166 1.93 16.24 17.44
CA TYR A 166 1.71 15.86 18.82
C TYR A 166 0.24 16.07 19.24
N GLN A 167 -0.35 17.22 18.90
CA GLN A 167 -1.76 17.52 19.14
C GLN A 167 -2.66 16.50 18.46
N ARG A 168 -2.43 16.21 17.18
CA ARG A 168 -3.18 15.21 16.41
C ARG A 168 -3.08 13.82 17.04
N LEU A 169 -1.91 13.40 17.51
CA LEU A 169 -1.75 12.12 18.20
C LEU A 169 -2.56 12.09 19.50
N LYS A 170 -2.57 13.18 20.26
CA LYS A 170 -3.35 13.31 21.50
C LYS A 170 -4.86 13.35 21.25
N GLU A 171 -5.30 13.97 20.16
CA GLU A 171 -6.70 13.96 19.73
C GLU A 171 -7.16 12.54 19.36
N LEU A 172 -6.37 11.81 18.58
CA LEU A 172 -6.67 10.41 18.22
C LEU A 172 -6.68 9.48 19.45
N GLU A 173 -5.77 9.71 20.40
CA GLU A 173 -5.77 8.98 21.68
C GLU A 173 -7.06 9.23 22.47
N LYS A 174 -7.50 10.50 22.53
CA LYS A 174 -8.76 10.88 23.17
C LYS A 174 -9.97 10.27 22.45
N GLU A 175 -10.03 10.35 21.13
CA GLU A 175 -11.12 9.80 20.31
C GLU A 175 -11.26 8.29 20.53
N ARG A 176 -10.14 7.56 20.51
CA ARG A 176 -10.11 6.12 20.82
C ARG A 176 -10.65 5.82 22.22
N ALA A 177 -10.23 6.58 23.22
CA ALA A 177 -10.69 6.40 24.59
C ALA A 177 -12.18 6.70 24.77
N GLU A 178 -12.71 7.75 24.11
CA GLU A 178 -14.13 8.09 24.11
C GLU A 178 -14.96 6.98 23.47
N MET A 179 -14.55 6.50 22.29
CA MET A 179 -15.21 5.40 21.57
C MET A 179 -15.15 4.07 22.35
N PHE A 180 -14.04 3.78 23.02
CA PHE A 180 -13.92 2.62 23.91
C PHE A 180 -14.92 2.68 25.07
N ASN A 181 -15.10 3.85 25.67
CA ASN A 181 -16.10 4.03 26.73
C ASN A 181 -17.54 3.92 26.21
N GLU A 182 -17.80 4.38 24.99
CA GLU A 182 -19.09 4.21 24.32
C GLU A 182 -19.41 2.73 24.09
N ALA A 183 -18.44 1.95 23.59
CA ALA A 183 -18.57 0.50 23.39
C ALA A 183 -18.90 -0.23 24.70
N LEU A 184 -18.26 0.16 25.82
CA LEU A 184 -18.59 -0.35 27.15
C LEU A 184 -20.01 0.06 27.60
N GLY A 185 -20.49 1.23 27.18
CA GLY A 185 -21.87 1.67 27.38
C GLY A 185 -22.86 0.71 26.73
N TYR A 186 -22.70 0.45 25.43
CA TYR A 186 -23.55 -0.51 24.70
C TYR A 186 -23.49 -1.92 25.29
N PHE A 187 -22.31 -2.35 25.76
CA PHE A 187 -22.17 -3.63 26.45
C PHE A 187 -23.04 -3.72 27.71
N ARG A 188 -23.03 -2.67 28.54
CA ARG A 188 -23.84 -2.59 29.78
C ARG A 188 -25.34 -2.57 29.48
N GLU A 189 -25.74 -1.97 28.35
CA GLU A 189 -27.11 -1.96 27.85
C GLU A 189 -27.54 -3.30 27.22
N SER A 190 -26.64 -4.29 27.19
CA SER A 190 -26.84 -5.60 26.53
C SER A 190 -27.03 -5.52 25.01
N ASP A 191 -26.68 -4.40 24.39
CA ASP A 191 -26.59 -4.29 22.93
C ASP A 191 -25.21 -4.79 22.46
N PHE A 192 -25.04 -6.10 22.51
CA PHE A 192 -23.76 -6.75 22.21
C PHE A 192 -23.33 -6.59 20.75
N ARG A 193 -24.28 -6.45 19.81
CA ARG A 193 -23.96 -6.28 18.39
C ARG A 193 -23.38 -4.89 18.12
N LYS A 194 -24.02 -3.85 18.67
CA LYS A 194 -23.51 -2.49 18.55
C LYS A 194 -22.19 -2.32 19.32
N SER A 195 -22.11 -2.90 20.52
CA SER A 195 -20.88 -2.92 21.31
C SER A 195 -19.72 -3.58 20.54
N LEU A 196 -19.97 -4.71 19.88
CA LEU A 196 -18.99 -5.41 19.05
C LEU A 196 -18.47 -4.51 17.91
N GLU A 197 -19.38 -3.90 17.13
CA GLU A 197 -19.03 -2.98 16.04
C GLU A 197 -18.17 -1.81 16.55
N THR A 198 -18.59 -1.17 17.66
CA THR A 198 -17.82 -0.05 18.23
C THR A 198 -16.45 -0.47 18.75
N PHE A 199 -16.29 -1.69 19.31
CA PHE A 199 -14.96 -2.19 19.68
C PHE A 199 -14.07 -2.49 18.46
N GLU A 200 -14.64 -2.98 17.35
CA GLU A 200 -13.89 -3.17 16.10
C GLU A 200 -13.38 -1.83 15.53
N ASP A 201 -14.19 -0.76 15.64
CA ASP A 201 -13.75 0.58 15.27
C ASP A 201 -12.61 1.08 16.17
N VAL A 202 -12.68 0.84 17.49
CA VAL A 202 -11.58 1.17 18.43
C VAL A 202 -10.29 0.44 18.05
N ILE A 203 -10.39 -0.84 17.67
CA ILE A 203 -9.27 -1.65 17.20
C ILE A 203 -8.69 -1.05 15.90
N GLY A 204 -9.54 -0.57 15.00
CA GLY A 204 -9.14 0.09 13.75
C GLY A 204 -8.42 1.42 13.95
N LEU A 205 -8.62 2.09 15.10
CA LEU A 205 -7.93 3.34 15.43
C LEU A 205 -6.50 3.13 15.96
N GLU A 206 -6.06 1.89 16.18
CA GLU A 206 -4.74 1.60 16.75
C GLU A 206 -3.59 2.28 15.96
N PRO A 207 -2.73 3.05 16.64
CA PRO A 207 -1.67 3.76 15.94
C PRO A 207 -0.65 2.80 15.32
N PRO A 208 -0.23 3.05 14.06
CA PRO A 208 0.77 2.20 13.41
C PRO A 208 2.12 2.32 14.12
N ASN A 209 2.77 1.17 14.36
CA ASN A 209 4.05 1.09 15.07
C ASN A 209 4.01 1.71 16.48
N TYR A 210 2.90 1.55 17.20
CA TYR A 210 2.82 1.95 18.60
C TYR A 210 3.97 1.33 19.42
N MET A 211 4.51 2.14 20.33
CA MET A 211 5.50 1.71 21.30
C MET A 211 5.20 2.44 22.62
N GLY A 212 4.73 1.69 23.61
CA GLY A 212 4.55 2.16 24.97
C GLY A 212 5.88 2.28 25.72
N ASP A 213 5.87 3.01 26.83
CA ASP A 213 7.03 3.14 27.74
C ASP A 213 7.46 1.78 28.34
N ASP A 214 6.52 0.83 28.40
CA ASP A 214 6.69 -0.55 28.85
C ASP A 214 7.14 -1.51 27.72
N PHE A 215 7.55 -0.98 26.58
CA PHE A 215 7.83 -1.73 25.33
C PHE A 215 6.61 -2.46 24.76
N SER A 216 5.39 -2.13 25.18
CA SER A 216 4.17 -2.66 24.58
C SER A 216 4.04 -2.20 23.12
N ARG A 217 3.71 -3.13 22.24
CA ARG A 217 3.46 -2.85 20.81
C ARG A 217 2.02 -2.46 20.49
N TYR A 218 1.15 -2.51 21.50
CA TYR A 218 -0.26 -2.18 21.38
C TYR A 218 -0.72 -1.31 22.54
N THR A 219 -1.69 -0.44 22.30
CA THR A 219 -2.35 0.36 23.33
C THR A 219 -3.11 -0.52 24.32
N LEU A 220 -3.39 0.00 25.51
CA LEU A 220 -4.21 -0.71 26.50
C LEU A 220 -5.63 -0.92 25.98
N GLU A 221 -6.20 0.10 25.34
CA GLU A 221 -7.52 0.06 24.71
C GLU A 221 -7.59 -1.04 23.66
N TYR A 222 -6.56 -1.23 22.84
CA TYR A 222 -6.51 -2.34 21.87
C TYR A 222 -6.63 -3.71 22.53
N LYS A 223 -5.81 -3.95 23.56
CA LYS A 223 -5.80 -5.23 24.33
C LYS A 223 -7.16 -5.49 24.95
N LEU A 224 -7.74 -4.47 25.59
CA LEU A 224 -9.03 -4.57 26.26
C LEU A 224 -10.20 -4.68 25.28
N SER A 225 -10.12 -4.04 24.12
CA SER A 225 -11.14 -4.16 23.07
C SER A 225 -11.24 -5.60 22.57
N HIS A 226 -10.13 -6.26 22.24
CA HIS A 226 -10.15 -7.68 21.83
C HIS A 226 -10.73 -8.60 22.91
N TYR A 227 -10.38 -8.35 24.18
CA TYR A 227 -10.99 -9.07 25.31
C TYR A 227 -12.51 -8.85 25.39
N ASN A 228 -12.98 -7.60 25.22
CA ASN A 228 -14.39 -7.28 25.27
C ASN A 228 -15.15 -7.79 24.04
N VAL A 229 -14.53 -7.81 22.86
CA VAL A 229 -15.03 -8.47 21.65
C VAL A 229 -15.27 -9.95 21.92
N ALA A 230 -14.33 -10.64 22.57
CA ALA A 230 -14.51 -12.02 23.00
C ALA A 230 -15.70 -12.17 23.97
N CYS A 231 -15.89 -11.20 24.87
CA CYS A 231 -17.05 -11.18 25.78
C CYS A 231 -18.38 -10.96 25.02
N CYS A 232 -18.43 -10.08 24.02
CA CYS A 232 -19.59 -9.88 23.16
C CYS A 232 -19.96 -11.19 22.45
N TYR A 233 -18.99 -11.83 21.79
CA TYR A 233 -19.20 -13.13 21.14
C TYR A 233 -19.64 -14.22 22.13
N GLY A 234 -19.08 -14.25 23.33
CA GLY A 234 -19.52 -15.15 24.41
C GLY A 234 -20.97 -14.95 24.83
N LYS A 235 -21.48 -13.70 24.81
CA LYS A 235 -22.89 -13.38 25.05
C LYS A 235 -23.79 -13.72 23.88
N LEU A 236 -23.27 -13.63 22.65
CA LEU A 236 -23.98 -14.02 21.43
C LEU A 236 -24.00 -15.55 21.21
N GLY A 237 -23.20 -16.30 21.97
CA GLY A 237 -23.06 -17.75 21.81
C GLY A 237 -22.17 -18.15 20.63
N GLU A 238 -21.37 -17.22 20.12
CA GLU A 238 -20.45 -17.44 19.00
C GLU A 238 -19.05 -17.79 19.51
N GLU A 239 -18.87 -19.06 19.82
CA GLU A 239 -17.65 -19.57 20.44
C GLU A 239 -16.39 -19.33 19.60
N GLY A 240 -16.42 -19.68 18.31
CA GLY A 240 -15.24 -19.61 17.43
C GLY A 240 -14.66 -18.20 17.29
N PRO A 241 -15.44 -17.20 16.86
CA PRO A 241 -15.00 -15.81 16.81
C PRO A 241 -14.55 -15.27 18.16
N GLY A 242 -15.26 -15.64 19.25
CA GLY A 242 -14.89 -15.22 20.59
C GLY A 242 -13.54 -15.79 21.05
N LEU A 243 -13.25 -17.04 20.71
CA LEU A 243 -11.95 -17.67 21.01
C LEU A 243 -10.81 -17.04 20.22
N GLU A 244 -11.04 -16.69 18.96
CA GLU A 244 -10.05 -16.01 18.13
C GLU A 244 -9.74 -14.60 18.64
N ALA A 245 -10.77 -13.82 19.01
CA ALA A 245 -10.57 -12.50 19.61
C ALA A 245 -9.78 -12.59 20.93
N LEU A 246 -10.03 -13.63 21.74
CA LEU A 246 -9.28 -13.88 22.97
C LEU A 246 -7.80 -14.19 22.69
N ARG A 247 -7.51 -14.99 21.66
CA ARG A 247 -6.14 -15.27 21.21
C ARG A 247 -5.41 -13.99 20.82
N VAL A 248 -6.07 -13.12 20.05
CA VAL A 248 -5.49 -11.82 19.65
C VAL A 248 -5.24 -10.92 20.87
N ALA A 249 -6.14 -10.91 21.86
CA ALA A 249 -5.92 -10.18 23.11
C ALA A 249 -4.64 -10.66 23.82
N PHE A 250 -4.43 -11.98 23.91
CA PHE A 250 -3.23 -12.56 24.53
C PHE A 250 -1.95 -12.26 23.74
N ASP A 251 -1.99 -12.39 22.41
CA ASP A 251 -0.87 -12.01 21.52
C ASP A 251 -0.53 -10.52 21.65
N ALA A 252 -1.52 -9.67 21.94
CA ALA A 252 -1.33 -8.27 22.22
C ALA A 252 -0.81 -7.96 23.64
N GLY A 253 -0.69 -8.98 24.51
CA GLY A 253 -0.17 -8.86 25.87
C GLY A 253 -1.25 -8.58 26.93
N PHE A 254 -2.48 -9.07 26.74
CA PHE A 254 -3.47 -9.15 27.81
C PHE A 254 -3.17 -10.35 28.72
N GLU A 255 -2.95 -10.11 30.01
CA GLU A 255 -2.41 -11.14 30.93
C GLU A 255 -3.36 -11.52 32.09
N ASP A 256 -4.60 -11.01 32.12
CA ASP A 256 -5.56 -11.34 33.19
C ASP A 256 -6.26 -12.70 32.93
N TYR A 257 -5.46 -13.75 32.86
CA TYR A 257 -5.91 -15.13 32.58
C TYR A 257 -6.88 -15.66 33.63
N LYS A 258 -6.70 -15.26 34.90
CA LYS A 258 -7.59 -15.63 36.01
C LYS A 258 -9.01 -15.11 35.79
N LYS A 259 -9.13 -13.86 35.34
CA LYS A 259 -10.41 -13.27 34.96
C LYS A 259 -11.03 -14.02 33.79
N VAL A 260 -10.25 -14.30 32.73
CA VAL A 260 -10.73 -15.04 31.56
C VAL A 260 -11.35 -16.39 31.94
N ARG A 261 -10.72 -17.16 32.84
CA ARG A 261 -11.22 -18.47 33.28
C ARG A 261 -12.54 -18.41 34.06
N SER A 262 -12.85 -17.28 34.68
CA SER A 262 -13.99 -17.10 35.58
C SER A 262 -15.06 -16.13 35.07
N ASP A 263 -14.80 -15.37 33.99
CA ASP A 263 -15.72 -14.36 33.50
C ASP A 263 -17.04 -15.00 33.00
N PRO A 264 -18.21 -14.58 33.55
CA PRO A 264 -19.51 -15.06 33.09
C PRO A 264 -19.88 -14.59 31.68
N ASN A 265 -19.26 -13.53 31.17
CA ASN A 265 -19.48 -13.04 29.80
C ASN A 265 -18.79 -13.94 28.77
N LEU A 266 -17.70 -14.60 29.16
CA LEU A 266 -17.00 -15.57 28.33
C LEU A 266 -17.56 -16.99 28.46
N ALA A 267 -18.68 -17.20 29.15
CA ALA A 267 -19.22 -18.55 29.38
C ALA A 267 -19.43 -19.34 28.07
N GLY A 268 -19.94 -18.70 27.01
CA GLY A 268 -20.12 -19.33 25.70
C GLY A 268 -18.81 -19.65 24.98
N VAL A 269 -17.75 -18.86 25.18
CA VAL A 269 -16.41 -19.13 24.62
C VAL A 269 -15.71 -20.25 25.41
N ARG A 270 -15.86 -20.23 26.74
CA ARG A 270 -15.25 -21.23 27.65
C ARG A 270 -15.80 -22.64 27.49
N SER A 271 -17.02 -22.79 26.99
CA SER A 271 -17.58 -24.12 26.68
C SER A 271 -16.93 -24.78 25.47
N GLY A 272 -16.10 -24.05 24.72
CA GLY A 272 -15.47 -24.55 23.52
C GLY A 272 -14.39 -25.61 23.75
N PRO A 273 -14.25 -26.60 22.84
CA PRO A 273 -13.26 -27.67 22.98
C PRO A 273 -11.81 -27.17 22.91
N ASP A 274 -11.57 -26.01 22.30
CA ASP A 274 -10.23 -25.45 22.11
C ASP A 274 -9.86 -24.37 23.13
N PHE A 275 -10.79 -23.96 24.00
CA PHE A 275 -10.53 -22.93 25.02
C PHE A 275 -9.34 -23.27 25.92
N ASP A 276 -9.33 -24.49 26.48
CA ASP A 276 -8.24 -24.93 27.37
C ASP A 276 -6.89 -24.95 26.63
N LYS A 277 -6.88 -25.32 25.34
CA LYS A 277 -5.64 -25.33 24.54
C LYS A 277 -5.10 -23.92 24.34
N VAL A 278 -5.98 -22.95 24.06
CA VAL A 278 -5.57 -21.54 23.94
C VAL A 278 -5.03 -21.05 25.27
N MET A 279 -5.74 -21.29 26.38
CA MET A 279 -5.27 -20.89 27.70
C MET A 279 -3.90 -21.48 28.05
N ASP A 280 -3.67 -22.77 27.78
CA ASP A 280 -2.41 -23.45 28.08
C ASP A 280 -1.22 -22.92 27.26
N MET A 281 -1.44 -22.22 26.14
CA MET A 281 -0.36 -21.58 25.36
C MET A 281 0.19 -20.31 26.02
N TYR A 282 -0.60 -19.62 26.86
CA TYR A 282 -0.23 -18.32 27.42
C TYR A 282 -0.14 -18.34 28.95
N ASP A 283 -1.06 -19.05 29.61
CA ASP A 283 -1.15 -19.20 31.05
C ASP A 283 -0.65 -20.60 31.43
N GLU A 284 0.66 -20.83 31.27
CA GLU A 284 1.27 -22.13 31.60
C GLU A 284 0.90 -22.52 33.03
N PRO A 285 0.18 -23.63 33.23
CA PRO A 285 -0.07 -24.10 34.58
C PRO A 285 1.27 -24.60 35.15
N ILE A 286 1.73 -23.96 36.24
CA ILE A 286 2.88 -24.42 37.06
C ILE A 286 2.78 -25.93 37.36
N ILE A 287 1.56 -26.50 37.33
CA ILE A 287 1.30 -27.93 37.37
C ILE A 287 0.35 -28.33 36.25
N ASN A 288 0.90 -28.96 35.21
CA ASN A 288 0.14 -29.42 34.04
C ASN A 288 -1.01 -30.36 34.47
N GLY A 289 -2.27 -29.98 34.23
CA GLY A 289 -3.45 -30.76 34.62
C GLY A 289 -3.52 -32.13 33.92
N SER A 290 -2.84 -32.28 32.79
CA SER A 290 -2.60 -33.58 32.14
C SER A 290 -1.59 -34.43 32.95
N ALA A 291 -0.55 -33.84 33.54
CA ALA A 291 0.40 -34.51 34.41
C ALA A 291 -0.23 -34.97 35.73
N ILE A 292 -1.12 -34.17 36.34
CA ILE A 292 -1.87 -34.58 37.53
C ILE A 292 -2.80 -35.76 37.19
N ARG A 293 -3.50 -35.72 36.05
CA ARG A 293 -4.36 -36.83 35.60
C ARG A 293 -3.56 -38.09 35.28
N ALA A 294 -2.37 -37.95 34.70
CA ALA A 294 -1.45 -39.05 34.46
C ALA A 294 -0.91 -39.65 35.77
N LEU A 295 -0.49 -38.83 36.73
CA LEU A 295 -0.07 -39.27 38.07
C LEU A 295 -1.21 -39.99 38.80
N LYS A 296 -2.42 -39.43 38.77
CA LYS A 296 -3.58 -40.02 39.43
C LYS A 296 -3.97 -41.37 38.84
N LYS A 297 -3.72 -41.61 37.55
CA LYS A 297 -3.87 -42.92 36.90
C LYS A 297 -2.75 -43.91 37.24
N LEU A 298 -1.56 -43.41 37.58
CA LEU A 298 -0.39 -44.20 37.98
C LEU A 298 -0.44 -44.64 39.44
N PHE A 299 -1.15 -43.89 40.28
CA PHE A 299 -1.29 -44.13 41.73
C PHE A 299 -2.74 -44.49 42.14
N SER A 300 -3.59 -44.87 41.19
CA SER A 300 -4.94 -45.41 41.43
C SER A 300 -5.05 -46.86 40.97
#